data_AF-A0A2P4XDQ8-F1
#
_entry.id   AF-A0A2P4XDQ8-F1
#
_cell.length_a   1.000
_cell.length_b   1.000
_cell.length_c   1.000
_cell.angle_alpha   90.00
_cell.angle_beta   90.00
_cell.angle_gamma   90.00
#
_symmetry.space_group_name_H-M   'P 1'
#
loop_
_entity.id
_entity.type
_entity.pdbx_description
1 polymer ?
#
loop_
_entity_poly.entity_id
_entity_poly.type
_entity_poly.pdbx_seq_one_letter_code
_entity_poly.pdbx_strand_id
1 'polypeptide(L)'
;MRMHLVVLLIISLFLVITNATSGQDPTSKNPVPTLSLIDTTTTKKYLRSTETQVANLADTGDSLNNEERVNVQGVSKLADLDKTTWKLRKMDMSLSNKLWVKTEWDPFSVFKYFHLDRAGEKIDEKKRIIQWFWFATEYRAAKGIHWLPDYKIYSILKKSKASEAKLAVLFESLRDIPRVKTLAETMQKYQFQLWKDRGYNPVTVANLLGIPNRGPLKTEFDPRYKVLEDFSELFSGNGNKLKRSTTIR
;
A
#
# COMPACT_ATOMS: atom_id res chain seq x y z
N MET A 1 -10.99 28.77 23.49
CA MET A 1 -12.39 28.91 23.02
C MET A 1 -12.58 29.05 21.51
N ARG A 2 -11.57 29.39 20.69
CA ARG A 2 -11.74 29.54 19.22
C ARG A 2 -11.70 28.24 18.40
N MET A 3 -11.19 27.13 18.94
CA MET A 3 -11.18 25.83 18.24
C MET A 3 -12.50 25.06 18.33
N HIS A 4 -13.25 25.19 19.43
CA HIS A 4 -14.52 24.46 19.57
C HIS A 4 -15.64 25.02 18.68
N LEU A 5 -15.59 26.32 18.34
CA LEU A 5 -16.54 26.95 17.42
C LEU A 5 -16.41 26.46 15.97
N VAL A 6 -15.18 26.14 15.53
CA VAL A 6 -14.95 25.65 14.17
C VAL A 6 -15.40 24.19 14.03
N VAL A 7 -15.25 23.37 15.08
CA VAL A 7 -15.71 21.98 15.09
C VAL A 7 -17.24 21.90 15.10
N LEU A 8 -17.92 22.79 15.83
CA LEU A 8 -19.39 22.83 15.86
C LEU A 8 -20.01 23.25 14.52
N LEU A 9 -19.37 24.16 13.78
CA LEU A 9 -19.85 24.59 12.45
C LEU A 9 -19.80 23.50 11.39
N ILE A 10 -18.88 22.53 11.51
CA ILE A 10 -18.78 21.40 10.57
C ILE A 10 -19.82 20.32 10.90
N ILE A 11 -20.18 20.14 12.17
CA ILE A 11 -21.19 19.15 12.60
C ILE A 11 -22.60 19.62 12.23
N SER A 12 -22.89 20.93 12.27
CA SER A 12 -24.21 21.46 11.88
C SER A 12 -24.52 21.32 10.38
N LEU A 13 -23.49 21.23 9.52
CA LEU A 13 -23.71 21.07 8.08
C LEU A 13 -24.15 19.64 7.70
N PHE A 14 -23.94 18.66 8.58
CA PHE A 14 -24.31 17.25 8.34
C PHE A 14 -25.66 16.83 8.94
N LEU A 15 -26.34 17.68 9.73
CA LEU A 15 -27.65 17.36 10.33
C LEU A 15 -28.85 17.94 9.57
N VAL A 16 -28.65 18.55 8.39
CA VAL A 16 -29.74 19.16 7.59
C VAL A 16 -30.31 18.22 6.52
N ILE A 17 -29.84 16.96 6.41
CA ILE A 17 -30.42 15.98 5.49
C ILE A 17 -31.01 14.80 6.24
N THR A 18 -31.94 15.09 7.14
CA THR A 18 -33.04 14.18 7.48
C THR A 18 -34.07 15.04 8.18
N ASN A 19 -35.19 15.34 7.51
CA ASN A 19 -36.52 15.54 8.10
C ASN A 19 -37.50 16.06 7.05
N ALA A 20 -38.36 15.17 6.56
CA ALA A 20 -39.74 15.45 6.18
C ALA A 20 -40.50 14.10 6.22
N THR A 21 -41.02 13.68 7.37
CA THR A 21 -42.41 13.94 7.88
C THR A 21 -43.42 13.00 7.20
N SER A 22 -43.74 11.86 7.85
CA SER A 22 -45.03 11.51 8.50
C SER A 22 -46.27 11.88 7.65
N GLY A 23 -47.15 10.99 7.23
CA GLY A 23 -47.82 9.93 7.98
C GLY A 23 -49.27 10.36 8.20
N GLN A 24 -50.24 9.70 7.54
CA GLN A 24 -51.64 9.59 7.99
C GLN A 24 -52.42 8.63 7.09
N ASP A 25 -52.99 7.61 7.73
CA ASP A 25 -54.08 6.76 7.27
C ASP A 25 -55.36 7.27 7.98
N PRO A 26 -56.54 7.33 7.33
CA PRO A 26 -57.59 6.43 7.78
C PRO A 26 -58.54 5.92 6.66
N THR A 27 -58.84 4.62 6.76
CA THR A 27 -60.16 3.97 6.65
C THR A 27 -61.30 4.74 5.98
N SER A 28 -61.88 4.18 4.90
CA SER A 28 -63.27 3.64 4.88
C SER A 28 -63.89 3.56 3.45
N LYS A 29 -64.60 2.44 3.22
CA LYS A 29 -65.69 2.16 2.24
C LYS A 29 -65.33 1.63 0.85
N ASN A 30 -65.51 0.31 0.69
CA ASN A 30 -65.96 -0.31 -0.57
C ASN A 30 -67.44 0.04 -0.83
N PRO A 31 -67.88 0.04 -2.10
CA PRO A 31 -68.53 -1.17 -2.62
C PRO A 31 -68.13 -1.54 -4.07
N VAL A 32 -68.14 -2.85 -4.32
CA VAL A 32 -68.15 -3.59 -5.61
C VAL A 32 -69.60 -3.51 -6.16
N PRO A 33 -69.95 -3.55 -7.49
CA PRO A 33 -69.58 -4.65 -8.39
C PRO A 33 -69.42 -4.38 -9.92
N THR A 34 -68.59 -5.24 -10.52
CA THR A 34 -68.78 -6.03 -11.76
C THR A 34 -69.36 -5.36 -13.01
N LEU A 35 -68.58 -5.31 -14.10
CA LEU A 35 -68.98 -5.93 -15.38
C LEU A 35 -67.79 -6.20 -16.31
N SER A 36 -67.98 -7.25 -17.09
CA SER A 36 -67.09 -7.97 -17.99
C SER A 36 -66.76 -7.29 -19.33
N LEU A 37 -65.80 -7.92 -20.03
CA LEU A 37 -65.83 -8.33 -21.45
C LEU A 37 -64.84 -7.63 -22.43
N ILE A 38 -63.77 -8.36 -22.75
CA ILE A 38 -63.30 -8.82 -24.08
C ILE A 38 -62.97 -7.77 -25.19
N ASP A 39 -61.73 -7.95 -25.69
CA ASP A 39 -61.11 -7.73 -27.01
C ASP A 39 -61.34 -6.45 -27.83
N THR A 40 -60.26 -5.79 -28.27
CA THR A 40 -59.50 -6.15 -29.52
C THR A 40 -58.47 -5.05 -29.87
N THR A 41 -57.26 -5.52 -30.21
CA THR A 41 -56.39 -5.14 -31.34
C THR A 41 -56.24 -3.67 -31.78
N THR A 42 -54.99 -3.16 -31.80
CA THR A 42 -54.36 -2.48 -32.97
C THR A 42 -52.85 -2.25 -32.77
N THR A 43 -52.07 -3.09 -33.44
CA THR A 43 -50.90 -2.80 -34.30
C THR A 43 -50.06 -1.54 -34.06
N LYS A 44 -48.81 -1.73 -33.62
CA LYS A 44 -47.65 -1.01 -34.20
C LYS A 44 -46.51 -1.98 -34.51
N LYS A 45 -46.32 -2.13 -35.83
CA LYS A 45 -45.32 -2.89 -36.58
C LYS A 45 -44.03 -2.05 -36.61
N TYR A 46 -42.86 -2.64 -36.33
CA TYR A 46 -41.60 -2.20 -36.93
C TYR A 46 -40.68 -3.39 -37.20
N LEU A 47 -40.06 -3.32 -38.37
CA LEU A 47 -39.54 -4.41 -39.20
C LEU A 47 -38.11 -4.83 -38.83
N ARG A 48 -37.80 -6.11 -39.04
CA ARG A 48 -36.45 -6.66 -39.18
C ARG A 48 -36.11 -6.75 -40.68
N SER A 49 -34.90 -6.34 -41.06
CA SER A 49 -34.19 -6.85 -42.23
C SER A 49 -32.70 -6.97 -41.93
N THR A 50 -32.17 -8.14 -42.27
CA THR A 50 -30.78 -8.60 -42.26
C THR A 50 -29.98 -8.04 -43.44
N GLU A 51 -28.71 -7.70 -43.26
CA GLU A 51 -27.64 -8.19 -44.15
C GLU A 51 -26.25 -8.12 -43.50
N THR A 52 -25.46 -9.12 -43.88
CA THR A 52 -24.21 -9.65 -43.37
C THR A 52 -22.99 -8.82 -43.80
N GLN A 53 -21.96 -8.71 -42.95
CA GLN A 53 -20.55 -8.92 -43.36
C GLN A 53 -19.57 -9.01 -42.17
N VAL A 54 -19.17 -10.27 -41.90
CA VAL A 54 -17.82 -10.79 -41.60
C VAL A 54 -16.94 -10.08 -40.56
N ALA A 55 -16.77 -10.75 -39.40
CA ALA A 55 -15.45 -11.11 -38.86
C ALA A 55 -15.59 -12.19 -37.78
N ASN A 56 -15.12 -13.41 -38.09
CA ASN A 56 -14.83 -14.44 -37.10
C ASN A 56 -13.66 -13.99 -36.23
N LEU A 57 -13.74 -14.14 -34.89
CA LEU A 57 -12.63 -14.71 -34.13
C LEU A 57 -13.09 -15.25 -32.77
N ALA A 58 -13.16 -16.58 -32.72
CA ALA A 58 -12.97 -17.50 -31.60
C ALA A 58 -13.29 -17.04 -30.16
N ASP A 59 -14.36 -17.66 -29.65
CA ASP A 59 -14.44 -18.16 -28.29
C ASP A 59 -13.22 -19.04 -27.95
N THR A 60 -12.60 -18.79 -26.80
CA THR A 60 -11.71 -19.75 -26.13
C THR A 60 -11.82 -19.47 -24.64
N GLY A 61 -12.74 -20.17 -23.99
CA GLY A 61 -12.53 -20.54 -22.60
C GLY A 61 -11.27 -21.39 -22.53
N ASP A 62 -10.35 -21.04 -21.63
CA ASP A 62 -9.49 -22.03 -21.01
C ASP A 62 -9.29 -21.71 -19.54
N SER A 63 -9.37 -22.79 -18.79
CA SER A 63 -9.22 -22.93 -17.37
C SER A 63 -7.74 -22.88 -17.00
N LEU A 64 -7.49 -22.99 -15.68
CA LEU A 64 -6.22 -23.39 -15.08
C LEU A 64 -5.13 -22.29 -15.00
N ASN A 65 -4.83 -21.83 -13.77
CA ASN A 65 -3.86 -22.55 -12.96
C ASN A 65 -3.70 -21.90 -11.58
N ASN A 66 -4.03 -22.68 -10.56
CA ASN A 66 -3.57 -22.49 -9.20
C ASN A 66 -2.06 -22.72 -9.19
N GLU A 67 -1.28 -21.66 -9.10
CA GLU A 67 0.14 -21.79 -8.80
C GLU A 67 0.43 -21.16 -7.44
N GLU A 68 0.60 -22.06 -6.48
CA GLU A 68 1.40 -21.87 -5.28
C GLU A 68 2.82 -21.44 -5.71
N ARG A 69 3.03 -20.14 -5.90
CA ARG A 69 4.36 -19.56 -6.16
C ARG A 69 4.82 -18.75 -4.97
N VAL A 70 5.96 -19.17 -4.43
CA VAL A 70 6.77 -18.45 -3.44
C VAL A 70 6.94 -16.99 -3.90
N ASN A 71 6.43 -16.07 -3.07
CA ASN A 71 6.37 -14.63 -3.30
C ASN A 71 7.77 -14.00 -3.24
N VAL A 72 8.40 -13.75 -4.39
CA VAL A 72 9.69 -13.04 -4.53
C VAL A 72 9.54 -11.74 -5.33
N GLN A 73 8.39 -11.07 -5.24
CA GLN A 73 8.06 -9.93 -6.10
C GLN A 73 7.87 -8.62 -5.30
N GLY A 74 8.64 -8.39 -4.23
CA GLY A 74 8.49 -7.21 -3.37
C GLY A 74 9.10 -5.92 -3.95
N VAL A 75 10.34 -6.00 -4.45
CA VAL A 75 11.13 -4.83 -4.90
C VAL A 75 10.53 -4.18 -6.12
N SER A 76 10.32 -4.99 -7.16
CA SER A 76 9.80 -4.51 -8.44
C SER A 76 8.38 -3.96 -8.29
N LYS A 77 7.53 -4.57 -7.44
CA LYS A 77 6.14 -4.11 -7.25
C LYS A 77 6.07 -2.68 -6.75
N LEU A 78 6.88 -2.28 -5.76
CA LEU A 78 6.86 -0.92 -5.21
C LEU A 78 7.41 0.12 -6.19
N ALA A 79 8.52 -0.19 -6.85
CA ALA A 79 9.11 0.67 -7.87
C ALA A 79 8.16 0.83 -9.08
N ASP A 80 7.55 -0.26 -9.54
CA ASP A 80 6.56 -0.25 -10.63
C ASP A 80 5.27 0.46 -10.19
N LEU A 81 4.88 0.34 -8.91
CA LEU A 81 3.81 1.12 -8.30
C LEU A 81 4.07 2.63 -8.39
N ASP A 82 5.30 3.07 -8.13
CA ASP A 82 5.68 4.48 -8.22
C ASP A 82 5.75 4.96 -9.67
N LYS A 83 6.28 4.14 -10.58
CA LYS A 83 6.28 4.44 -12.03
C LYS A 83 4.87 4.58 -12.59
N THR A 84 3.97 3.67 -12.24
CA THR A 84 2.54 3.69 -12.64
C THR A 84 1.73 4.80 -11.96
N THR A 85 2.32 5.53 -11.02
CA THR A 85 1.66 6.67 -10.38
C THR A 85 1.73 7.89 -11.31
N TRP A 86 0.59 8.24 -11.92
CA TRP A 86 0.42 9.39 -12.81
C TRP A 86 0.98 10.69 -12.20
N LYS A 87 1.63 11.54 -13.03
CA LYS A 87 2.37 12.75 -12.59
C LYS A 87 1.51 13.70 -11.75
N LEU A 88 0.24 13.88 -12.12
CA LEU A 88 -0.69 14.71 -11.39
C LEU A 88 -1.08 14.07 -10.02
N ARG A 89 -1.05 12.73 -9.83
CA ARG A 89 -1.15 12.11 -8.48
C ARG A 89 0.04 12.48 -7.63
N LYS A 90 1.25 12.46 -8.22
CA LYS A 90 2.46 12.84 -7.49
C LYS A 90 2.35 14.29 -7.03
N MET A 91 1.80 15.18 -7.86
CA MET A 91 1.51 16.56 -7.47
C MET A 91 0.52 16.65 -6.31
N ASP A 92 -0.61 15.94 -6.39
CA ASP A 92 -1.63 15.90 -5.33
C ASP A 92 -1.07 15.36 -3.99
N MET A 93 -0.29 14.28 -4.06
CA MET A 93 0.43 13.73 -2.89
C MET A 93 1.43 14.72 -2.31
N SER A 94 2.14 15.46 -3.18
CA SER A 94 3.09 16.50 -2.73
C SER A 94 2.38 17.63 -1.99
N LEU A 95 1.24 18.09 -2.52
CA LEU A 95 0.44 19.17 -1.92
C LEU A 95 -0.14 18.72 -0.58
N SER A 96 -0.68 17.50 -0.54
CA SER A 96 -1.18 16.87 0.69
C SER A 96 -0.08 16.79 1.76
N ASN A 97 1.12 16.31 1.41
CA ASN A 97 2.24 16.22 2.35
C ASN A 97 2.65 17.59 2.90
N LYS A 98 2.77 18.61 2.04
CA LYS A 98 3.08 19.97 2.48
C LYS A 98 2.02 20.53 3.42
N LEU A 99 0.75 20.27 3.14
CA LEU A 99 -0.36 20.70 3.99
C LEU A 99 -0.31 20.01 5.35
N TRP A 100 -0.14 18.69 5.40
CA TRP A 100 -0.02 17.94 6.66
C TRP A 100 1.16 18.39 7.51
N VAL A 101 2.30 18.67 6.90
CA VAL A 101 3.47 19.23 7.60
C VAL A 101 3.18 20.62 8.15
N LYS A 102 2.53 21.51 7.37
CA LYS A 102 2.14 22.87 7.81
C LYS A 102 1.11 22.85 8.93
N THR A 103 0.20 21.89 8.90
CA THR A 103 -0.85 21.69 9.92
C THR A 103 -0.38 20.83 11.08
N GLU A 104 0.92 20.52 11.14
CA GLU A 104 1.57 19.82 12.26
C GLU A 104 0.97 18.44 12.56
N TRP A 105 0.53 17.74 11.52
CA TRP A 105 0.04 16.38 11.69
C TRP A 105 1.14 15.49 12.26
N ASP A 106 0.80 14.77 13.33
CA ASP A 106 1.71 13.82 13.93
C ASP A 106 2.00 12.65 12.95
N PRO A 107 3.28 12.24 12.77
CA PRO A 107 3.63 11.18 11.84
C PRO A 107 2.95 9.83 12.09
N PHE A 108 2.63 9.50 13.35
CA PHE A 108 1.88 8.28 13.65
C PHE A 108 0.40 8.41 13.29
N SER A 109 -0.18 9.59 13.41
CA SER A 109 -1.54 9.88 12.93
C SER A 109 -1.66 9.70 11.41
N VAL A 110 -0.70 10.20 10.63
CA VAL A 110 -0.65 9.96 9.17
C VAL A 110 -0.47 8.48 8.85
N PHE A 111 0.35 7.75 9.62
CA PHE A 111 0.54 6.31 9.47
C PHE A 111 -0.77 5.52 9.66
N LYS A 112 -1.54 5.87 10.68
CA LYS A 112 -2.88 5.31 10.96
C LYS A 112 -3.91 5.69 9.92
N TYR A 113 -3.89 6.94 9.45
CA TYR A 113 -4.77 7.42 8.39
C TYR A 113 -4.59 6.57 7.10
N PHE A 114 -3.37 6.10 6.84
CA PHE A 114 -3.08 5.17 5.75
C PHE A 114 -3.35 3.69 6.06
N HIS A 115 -3.87 3.38 7.24
CA HIS A 115 -4.12 2.03 7.72
C HIS A 115 -2.88 1.13 7.66
N LEU A 116 -1.70 1.71 7.91
CA LEU A 116 -0.42 1.00 7.91
C LEU A 116 -0.16 0.30 9.25
N ASP A 117 -0.81 0.76 10.34
CA ASP A 117 -0.77 0.17 11.69
C ASP A 117 -1.39 -1.24 11.79
N ARG A 118 -2.10 -1.66 10.73
CA ARG A 118 -2.75 -2.97 10.63
C ARG A 118 -2.33 -3.72 9.38
N ALA A 119 -1.27 -3.29 8.70
CA ALA A 119 -0.87 -3.86 7.42
C ALA A 119 -0.17 -5.22 7.56
N GLY A 120 0.50 -5.48 8.69
CA GLY A 120 1.27 -6.71 8.91
C GLY A 120 2.27 -6.96 7.79
N GLU A 121 2.35 -8.22 7.36
CA GLU A 121 3.24 -8.67 6.27
C GLU A 121 2.88 -8.11 4.89
N LYS A 122 1.75 -7.40 4.75
CA LYS A 122 1.28 -6.79 3.49
C LYS A 122 1.58 -5.29 3.40
N ILE A 123 2.51 -4.79 4.21
CA ILE A 123 2.83 -3.34 4.27
C ILE A 123 3.41 -2.80 2.96
N ASP A 124 4.18 -3.59 2.23
CA ASP A 124 4.81 -3.29 0.95
C ASP A 124 3.84 -3.37 -0.24
N GLU A 125 2.70 -4.06 -0.10
CA GLU A 125 1.65 -4.09 -1.11
C GLU A 125 0.86 -2.76 -1.18
N LYS A 126 0.98 -1.92 -0.15
CA LYS A 126 0.21 -0.67 -0.04
C LYS A 126 1.01 0.50 -0.58
N LYS A 127 0.55 1.13 -1.68
CA LYS A 127 1.15 2.39 -2.22
C LYS A 127 1.35 3.47 -1.16
N ARG A 128 0.49 3.46 -0.13
CA ARG A 128 0.51 4.45 0.96
C ARG A 128 1.78 4.41 1.82
N ILE A 129 2.53 3.30 1.84
CA ILE A 129 3.83 3.28 2.55
C ILE A 129 4.83 4.23 1.92
N ILE A 130 4.88 4.29 0.58
CA ILE A 130 5.71 5.26 -0.16
C ILE A 130 5.29 6.68 0.20
N GLN A 131 3.98 6.94 0.24
CA GLN A 131 3.44 8.26 0.61
C GLN A 131 3.83 8.66 2.03
N TRP A 132 3.78 7.72 2.98
CA TRP A 132 4.18 7.96 4.36
C TRP A 132 5.68 8.25 4.49
N PHE A 133 6.53 7.48 3.80
CA PHE A 133 7.97 7.74 3.76
C PHE A 133 8.28 9.11 3.16
N TRP A 134 7.55 9.49 2.11
CA TRP A 134 7.68 10.83 1.56
C TRP A 134 7.24 11.89 2.57
N PHE A 135 6.09 11.72 3.22
CA PHE A 135 5.65 12.63 4.29
C PHE A 135 6.71 12.76 5.39
N ALA A 136 7.27 11.66 5.88
CA ALA A 136 8.30 11.66 6.92
C ALA A 136 9.58 12.39 6.47
N THR A 137 9.93 12.27 5.19
CA THR A 137 11.06 13.01 4.57
C THR A 137 10.80 14.52 4.58
N GLU A 138 9.61 14.96 4.13
CA GLU A 138 9.22 16.37 4.13
C GLU A 138 9.07 16.93 5.55
N TYR A 139 8.56 16.11 6.48
CA TYR A 139 8.41 16.47 7.89
C TYR A 139 9.78 16.74 8.52
N ARG A 140 10.77 15.88 8.27
CA ARG A 140 12.16 16.11 8.70
C ARG A 140 12.77 17.33 8.05
N ALA A 141 12.52 17.56 6.76
CA ALA A 141 13.05 18.73 6.05
C ALA A 141 12.48 20.04 6.62
N ALA A 142 11.21 20.06 7.01
CA ALA A 142 10.54 21.27 7.50
C ALA A 142 10.75 21.52 9.00
N LYS A 143 10.77 20.47 9.83
CA LYS A 143 10.83 20.59 11.30
C LYS A 143 12.21 20.26 11.86
N GLY A 144 13.01 19.46 11.15
CA GLY A 144 14.30 18.96 11.61
C GLY A 144 14.21 17.55 12.21
N ILE A 145 15.36 16.86 12.23
CA ILE A 145 15.48 15.46 12.65
C ILE A 145 15.06 15.25 14.12
N HIS A 146 15.29 16.23 14.99
CA HIS A 146 14.97 16.12 16.42
C HIS A 146 13.47 15.92 16.72
N TRP A 147 12.57 16.37 15.84
CA TRP A 147 11.12 16.13 15.99
C TRP A 147 10.68 14.73 15.55
N LEU A 148 11.43 14.13 14.64
CA LEU A 148 11.18 12.80 14.10
C LEU A 148 12.50 12.01 13.98
N PRO A 149 13.14 11.64 15.12
CA PRO A 149 14.41 10.93 15.13
C PRO A 149 14.26 9.49 14.62
N ASP A 150 15.37 8.84 14.28
CA ASP A 150 15.35 7.51 13.62
C ASP A 150 14.62 6.45 14.43
N TYR A 151 14.87 6.40 15.75
CA TYR A 151 14.19 5.48 16.64
C TYR A 151 12.66 5.68 16.65
N LYS A 152 12.19 6.92 16.48
CA LYS A 152 10.76 7.24 16.46
C LYS A 152 10.13 6.75 15.16
N ILE A 153 10.76 6.97 14.00
CA ILE A 153 10.30 6.44 12.71
C ILE A 153 10.21 4.91 12.77
N TYR A 154 11.28 4.26 13.22
CA TYR A 154 11.32 2.82 13.34
C TYR A 154 10.25 2.29 14.32
N SER A 155 10.03 2.97 15.44
CA SER A 155 8.95 2.62 16.38
C SER A 155 7.56 2.71 15.78
N ILE A 156 7.31 3.69 14.90
CA ILE A 156 6.04 3.83 14.17
C ILE A 156 5.88 2.69 13.18
N LEU A 157 6.93 2.37 12.42
CA LEU A 157 6.91 1.27 11.44
C LEU A 157 6.65 -0.07 12.13
N LYS A 158 7.20 -0.31 13.33
CA LYS A 158 6.89 -1.50 14.14
C LYS A 158 5.42 -1.61 14.54
N LYS A 159 4.66 -0.50 14.58
CA LYS A 159 3.21 -0.55 14.84
C LYS A 159 2.43 -1.24 13.73
N SER A 160 3.01 -1.41 12.54
CA SER A 160 2.39 -2.21 11.46
C SER A 160 2.22 -3.68 11.79
N LYS A 161 2.93 -4.19 12.81
CA LYS A 161 3.04 -5.62 13.15
C LYS A 161 3.73 -6.47 12.08
N ALA A 162 4.45 -5.84 11.14
CA ALA A 162 5.33 -6.55 10.22
C ALA A 162 6.55 -7.14 10.95
N SER A 163 7.01 -8.30 10.46
CA SER A 163 8.24 -8.95 10.89
C SER A 163 9.48 -8.08 10.61
N GLU A 164 10.58 -8.35 11.31
CA GLU A 164 11.87 -7.68 11.06
C GLU A 164 12.36 -7.91 9.64
N ALA A 165 12.25 -9.15 9.15
CA ALA A 165 12.58 -9.53 7.78
C ALA A 165 11.78 -8.71 6.76
N LYS A 166 10.48 -8.55 7.01
CA LYS A 166 9.60 -7.79 6.13
C LYS A 166 9.96 -6.31 6.08
N LEU A 167 10.26 -5.70 7.22
CA LEU A 167 10.69 -4.31 7.26
C LEU A 167 12.02 -4.12 6.52
N ALA A 168 12.96 -5.07 6.63
CA ALA A 168 14.23 -5.00 5.93
C ALA A 168 14.04 -5.06 4.40
N VAL A 169 13.19 -5.99 3.93
CA VAL A 169 12.85 -6.08 2.50
C VAL A 169 12.10 -4.83 2.01
N LEU A 170 11.22 -4.27 2.84
CA LEU A 170 10.51 -3.03 2.52
C LEU A 170 11.50 -1.87 2.32
N PHE A 171 12.43 -1.68 3.25
CA PHE A 171 13.42 -0.61 3.16
C PHE A 171 14.29 -0.78 1.92
N GLU A 172 14.78 -1.98 1.63
CA GLU A 172 15.50 -2.29 0.40
C GLU A 172 14.69 -1.89 -0.84
N SER A 173 13.42 -2.28 -0.89
CA SER A 173 12.51 -1.96 -2.02
C SER A 173 12.28 -0.46 -2.20
N LEU A 174 12.34 0.33 -1.12
CA LEU A 174 12.15 1.78 -1.18
C LEU A 174 13.41 2.54 -1.62
N ARG A 175 14.59 1.90 -1.62
CA ARG A 175 15.85 2.53 -2.08
C ARG A 175 15.84 2.86 -3.57
N ASP A 176 15.05 2.12 -4.34
CA ASP A 176 14.89 2.33 -5.80
C ASP A 176 14.00 3.53 -6.13
N ILE A 177 13.37 4.16 -5.14
CA ILE A 177 12.49 5.32 -5.34
C ILE A 177 13.26 6.57 -4.92
N PRO A 178 13.76 7.40 -5.88
CA PRO A 178 14.70 8.49 -5.58
C PRO A 178 14.24 9.45 -4.48
N ARG A 179 12.92 9.68 -4.39
CA ARG A 179 12.33 10.62 -3.43
C ARG A 179 12.35 10.15 -1.99
N VAL A 180 12.31 8.84 -1.74
CA VAL A 180 12.29 8.26 -0.38
C VAL A 180 13.53 7.45 -0.06
N LYS A 181 14.43 7.31 -1.03
CA LYS A 181 15.70 6.57 -0.95
C LYS A 181 16.49 6.90 0.31
N THR A 182 16.77 8.18 0.57
CA THR A 182 17.60 8.59 1.70
C THR A 182 17.01 8.15 3.05
N LEU A 183 15.69 8.26 3.22
CA LEU A 183 15.03 7.82 4.43
C LEU A 183 15.01 6.28 4.54
N ALA A 184 14.80 5.58 3.43
CA ALA A 184 14.84 4.12 3.37
C ALA A 184 16.23 3.59 3.77
N GLU A 185 17.31 4.16 3.21
CA GLU A 185 18.69 3.81 3.58
C GLU A 185 19.00 4.09 5.04
N THR A 186 18.47 5.20 5.58
CA THR A 186 18.61 5.53 7.01
C THR A 186 17.94 4.47 7.88
N MET A 187 16.72 4.04 7.53
CA MET A 187 16.00 3.00 8.27
C MET A 187 16.65 1.62 8.14
N GLN A 188 17.20 1.27 6.96
CA GLN A 188 17.96 0.04 6.76
C GLN A 188 19.19 0.01 7.66
N LYS A 189 19.99 1.08 7.67
CA LYS A 189 21.18 1.20 8.52
C LYS A 189 20.81 1.14 10.01
N TYR A 190 19.76 1.84 10.42
CA TYR A 190 19.27 1.82 11.79
C TYR A 190 18.86 0.39 12.22
N GLN A 191 18.15 -0.34 11.36
CA GLN A 191 17.77 -1.72 11.62
C GLN A 191 18.99 -2.65 11.73
N PHE A 192 19.99 -2.49 10.86
CA PHE A 192 21.23 -3.27 10.92
C PHE A 192 22.02 -3.03 12.21
N GLN A 193 22.11 -1.78 12.68
CA GLN A 193 22.72 -1.49 13.98
C GLN A 193 21.95 -2.16 15.12
N LEU A 194 20.61 -2.08 15.12
CA LEU A 194 19.80 -2.77 16.12
C LEU A 194 20.02 -4.29 16.12
N TRP A 195 20.16 -4.92 14.95
CA TRP A 195 20.46 -6.35 14.86
C TRP A 195 21.84 -6.65 15.43
N LYS A 196 22.85 -5.84 15.10
CA LYS A 196 24.21 -5.97 15.62
C LYS A 196 24.25 -5.81 17.15
N ASP A 197 23.58 -4.81 17.69
CA ASP A 197 23.48 -4.56 19.14
C ASP A 197 22.78 -5.70 19.88
N ARG A 198 21.89 -6.44 19.19
CA ARG A 198 21.25 -7.67 19.69
C ARG A 198 22.09 -8.93 19.51
N GLY A 199 23.31 -8.82 19.01
CA GLY A 199 24.23 -9.94 18.79
C GLY A 199 23.92 -10.77 17.55
N TYR A 200 23.15 -10.25 16.58
CA TYR A 200 22.87 -10.99 15.35
C TYR A 200 24.13 -11.04 14.49
N ASN A 201 24.41 -12.22 13.93
CA ASN A 201 25.47 -12.43 12.93
C ASN A 201 24.83 -12.74 11.56
N PRO A 202 25.62 -12.80 10.46
CA PRO A 202 25.09 -13.07 9.12
C PRO A 202 24.26 -14.35 9.02
N VAL A 203 24.61 -15.40 9.77
CA VAL A 203 23.85 -16.67 9.79
C VAL A 203 22.48 -16.47 10.46
N THR A 204 22.42 -15.75 11.58
CA THR A 204 21.16 -15.39 12.24
C THR A 204 20.27 -14.56 11.34
N VAL A 205 20.83 -13.59 10.61
CA VAL A 205 20.07 -12.75 9.67
C VAL A 205 19.60 -13.54 8.45
N ALA A 206 20.41 -14.45 7.91
CA ALA A 206 19.99 -15.34 6.84
C ALA A 206 18.77 -16.18 7.26
N ASN A 207 18.81 -16.77 8.46
CA ASN A 207 17.69 -17.52 9.02
C ASN A 207 16.46 -16.62 9.25
N LEU A 208 16.64 -15.40 9.76
CA LEU A 208 15.56 -14.42 9.95
C LEU A 208 14.86 -14.09 8.63
N LEU A 209 15.62 -13.97 7.54
CA LEU A 209 15.11 -13.70 6.20
C LEU A 209 14.55 -14.95 5.50
N GLY A 210 14.65 -16.13 6.10
CA GLY A 210 14.24 -17.39 5.49
C GLY A 210 15.10 -17.80 4.30
N ILE A 211 16.40 -17.44 4.30
CA ILE A 211 17.37 -17.85 3.29
C ILE A 211 17.97 -19.20 3.71
N PRO A 212 17.89 -20.25 2.87
CA PRO A 212 18.45 -21.55 3.19
C PRO A 212 19.99 -21.51 3.21
N ASN A 213 20.61 -22.18 4.17
CA ASN A 213 22.07 -22.25 4.34
C ASN A 213 22.83 -22.96 3.18
N ARG A 214 22.13 -23.59 2.24
CA ARG A 214 22.70 -24.42 1.17
C ARG A 214 21.86 -24.29 -0.10
N GLY A 215 22.11 -23.26 -0.90
CA GLY A 215 21.50 -23.14 -2.22
C GLY A 215 22.27 -22.16 -3.10
N PRO A 216 22.44 -22.44 -4.41
CA PRO A 216 23.14 -21.54 -5.30
C PRO A 216 22.42 -20.18 -5.33
N LEU A 217 23.23 -19.13 -5.23
CA LEU A 217 22.86 -17.73 -5.33
C LEU A 217 22.21 -17.45 -6.70
N LYS A 218 20.89 -17.65 -6.83
CA LYS A 218 20.10 -16.91 -7.84
C LYS A 218 19.83 -15.53 -7.27
N THR A 219 20.90 -14.74 -7.22
CA THR A 219 21.07 -13.51 -6.43
C THR A 219 20.42 -12.27 -7.01
N GLU A 220 20.04 -12.28 -8.28
CA GLU A 220 19.91 -11.01 -8.99
C GLU A 220 18.56 -10.30 -8.74
N PHE A 221 17.57 -10.98 -8.15
CA PHE A 221 16.21 -10.40 -8.01
C PHE A 221 15.55 -10.56 -6.63
N ASP A 222 16.18 -11.25 -5.68
CA ASP A 222 15.57 -11.42 -4.35
C ASP A 222 16.17 -10.41 -3.35
N PRO A 223 15.37 -9.42 -2.87
CA PRO A 223 15.84 -8.39 -1.93
C PRO A 223 16.45 -8.96 -0.66
N ARG A 224 16.05 -10.17 -0.25
CA ARG A 224 16.53 -10.79 0.98
C ARG A 224 18.02 -11.04 0.91
N TYR A 225 18.52 -11.50 -0.23
CA TYR A 225 19.96 -11.72 -0.41
C TYR A 225 20.72 -10.40 -0.40
N LYS A 226 20.14 -9.34 -0.96
CA LYS A 226 20.75 -8.01 -0.94
C LYS A 226 20.83 -7.44 0.49
N VAL A 227 19.75 -7.58 1.25
CA VAL A 227 19.73 -7.22 2.68
C VAL A 227 20.79 -8.01 3.47
N LEU A 228 20.92 -9.32 3.22
CA LEU A 228 21.92 -10.16 3.87
C LEU A 228 23.36 -9.75 3.49
N GLU A 229 23.61 -9.46 2.22
CA GLU A 229 24.90 -8.98 1.71
C GLU A 229 25.30 -7.68 2.41
N ASP A 230 24.44 -6.66 2.36
CA ASP A 230 24.70 -5.35 2.95
C ASP A 230 24.91 -5.43 4.48
N PHE A 231 24.14 -6.30 5.17
CA PHE A 231 24.36 -6.57 6.60
C PHE A 231 25.71 -7.24 6.86
N SER A 232 26.10 -8.20 6.04
CA SER A 232 27.36 -8.94 6.19
C SER A 232 28.58 -8.04 5.98
N GLU A 233 28.49 -7.10 5.04
CA GLU A 233 29.50 -6.07 4.82
C GLU A 233 29.65 -5.15 6.04
N LEU A 234 28.53 -4.70 6.60
CA LEU A 234 28.51 -3.88 7.82
C LEU A 234 29.05 -4.64 9.04
N PHE A 235 28.71 -5.93 9.17
CA PHE A 235 29.14 -6.78 10.27
C PHE A 235 30.65 -7.05 10.23
N SER A 236 31.20 -7.29 9.03
CA SER A 236 32.62 -7.61 8.84
C SER A 236 33.56 -6.40 9.01
N GLY A 237 33.02 -5.20 9.24
CA GLY A 237 33.83 -4.00 9.44
C GLY A 237 34.68 -3.65 8.21
N ASN A 238 34.07 -3.72 7.02
CA ASN A 238 34.64 -3.36 5.71
C ASN A 238 36.17 -3.53 5.57
N GLY A 239 36.61 -4.78 5.39
CA GLY A 239 38.02 -5.11 5.21
C GLY A 239 38.25 -6.53 4.72
N ASN A 240 37.52 -6.94 3.67
CA ASN A 240 37.91 -7.91 2.65
C ASN A 240 36.65 -8.34 1.91
N LYS A 241 36.57 -7.96 0.63
CA LYS A 241 35.74 -8.62 -0.37
C LYS A 241 35.69 -10.10 -0.04
N LEU A 242 34.50 -10.67 0.17
CA LEU A 242 34.29 -12.11 0.11
C LEU A 242 34.98 -12.57 -1.17
N LYS A 243 36.21 -13.09 -1.04
CA LYS A 243 36.92 -13.71 -2.14
C LYS A 243 35.97 -14.81 -2.56
N ARG A 244 35.32 -14.63 -3.71
CA ARG A 244 34.72 -15.74 -4.44
C ARG A 244 35.85 -16.75 -4.54
N SER A 245 35.79 -17.81 -3.73
CA SER A 245 36.71 -18.94 -3.84
C SER A 245 36.40 -19.59 -5.18
N THR A 246 37.12 -19.12 -6.19
CA THR A 246 37.43 -19.85 -7.39
C THR A 246 38.27 -21.05 -7.01
N THR A 247 38.00 -22.17 -7.69
CA THR A 247 38.81 -23.38 -7.80
C THR A 247 38.57 -24.45 -6.74
N ILE A 248 37.79 -25.47 -7.11
CA ILE A 248 38.27 -26.85 -7.03
C ILE A 248 38.04 -27.48 -8.40
N ARG A 249 39.15 -27.96 -8.97
CA ARG A 249 39.23 -28.85 -10.13
C ARG A 249 39.10 -30.27 -9.63
#